data_AF-A0A6A5XX71-F1
#
_entry.id   AF-A0A6A5XX71-F1
#
_cell.length_a   1.000
_cell.length_b   1.000
_cell.length_c   1.000
_cell.angle_alpha   90.00
_cell.angle_beta   90.00
_cell.angle_gamma   90.00
#
_symmetry.space_group_name_H-M   'P 1'
#
loop_
_entity.id
_entity.type
_entity.pdbx_description
1 polymer ?
#
loop_
_entity_poly.entity_id
_entity_poly.type
_entity_poly.pdbx_seq_one_letter_code
_entity_poly.pdbx_strand_id
1 'polypeptide(L)'
;FLSPFYFFKLTLQLYLPPILTQSISIIYRYTMGGHAFPRLHTPRISRELYLKTRSTATKALSKIFRHIVVPSELPSKLDFGDVDLLVAAPCTVAPSLHFDYDHHVSLIKAALNTPYGRKGVKAEETMFFAVPATDQDGDIFIQIDVKVCERPELFEWAHFQTLYASASKMIGSMIKPLGLTMDPTGLHIRVEGMEKVNLAESMIYLTREPGEALSLLGLDKRILGAGFQENIECKYQPYWRVSRDWVSDFLAVFEYLTNFWLFNPAHFAERLREENYVKHLTERSLAFVKFVKEWIPDRYPGYQFLNQEAQDINRWYEMKRVALRETVFTKYPSVAMIYYKKRKSYLRDVEELRLRDLLKKTIPVGLDGWNEDLTPPRIITLPANTTTHLQSMPLKALESVDSELVEISPPSSRRDSAIGSDDGSRSPPYSASSVDSDDSKALCPIAPHDVALLLESLPRDPPDNMKHIPRPPPSNMSIDAKLICIARWTSFTSQGEPYIRQSTREKTFEMAWADSGAEDKVLVRWVREMWWPIWMRQSRVNWVGMWKKRFEKEDARRAKVELEAREATNMQMEKDERHAKVMERLQLVNESLKGHLCV
;
A
#
# COMPACT_ATOMS: atom_id res chain seq x y z
N PHE A 1 -47.13 -21.64 -45.45
CA PHE A 1 -45.94 -20.76 -45.48
C PHE A 1 -45.16 -20.93 -44.19
N LEU A 2 -44.25 -21.90 -44.17
CA LEU A 2 -43.31 -22.12 -43.06
C LEU A 2 -41.94 -21.59 -43.50
N SER A 3 -41.27 -20.88 -42.60
CA SER A 3 -40.05 -20.10 -42.83
C SER A 3 -38.86 -20.97 -43.31
N PRO A 4 -38.01 -20.49 -44.23
CA PRO A 4 -36.87 -21.23 -44.80
C PRO A 4 -35.81 -21.69 -43.78
N PHE A 5 -35.86 -21.20 -42.55
CA PHE A 5 -34.89 -21.53 -41.50
C PHE A 5 -35.03 -22.95 -40.92
N TYR A 6 -36.21 -23.57 -41.02
CA TYR A 6 -36.42 -24.92 -40.47
C TYR A 6 -35.93 -26.03 -41.40
N PHE A 7 -35.84 -25.78 -42.70
CA PHE A 7 -35.32 -26.77 -43.66
C PHE A 7 -33.79 -26.87 -43.60
N PHE A 8 -33.09 -25.77 -43.31
CA PHE A 8 -31.62 -25.76 -43.29
C PHE A 8 -31.01 -26.54 -42.10
N LYS A 9 -31.76 -26.72 -41.01
CA LYS A 9 -31.29 -27.44 -39.82
C LYS A 9 -31.45 -28.97 -39.94
N LEU A 10 -32.39 -29.45 -40.76
CA LEU A 10 -32.62 -30.89 -40.95
C LEU A 10 -31.75 -31.49 -42.07
N THR A 11 -31.33 -30.71 -43.05
CA THR A 11 -30.53 -31.22 -44.19
C THR A 11 -29.04 -31.33 -43.87
N LEU A 12 -28.50 -30.59 -42.88
CA LEU A 12 -27.09 -30.68 -42.51
C LEU A 12 -26.74 -31.90 -41.64
N GLN A 13 -27.74 -32.57 -41.05
CA GLN A 13 -27.53 -33.67 -40.11
C GLN A 13 -27.50 -35.05 -40.79
N LEU A 14 -27.75 -35.12 -42.11
CA LEU A 14 -27.81 -36.38 -42.87
C LEU A 14 -26.76 -36.52 -43.98
N TYR A 15 -25.88 -35.54 -44.21
CA TYR A 15 -24.90 -35.56 -45.32
C TYR A 15 -23.49 -35.06 -44.96
N LEU A 16 -23.02 -35.27 -43.73
CA LEU A 16 -21.60 -35.08 -43.39
C LEU A 16 -20.94 -36.44 -43.09
N PRO A 17 -19.85 -36.82 -43.78
CA PRO A 17 -19.17 -38.08 -43.51
C PRO A 17 -18.59 -38.10 -42.08
N PRO A 18 -18.43 -39.29 -41.45
CA PRO A 18 -17.84 -39.45 -40.10
C PRO A 18 -16.37 -39.00 -39.94
N ILE A 19 -15.81 -38.32 -40.93
CA ILE A 19 -14.41 -37.89 -41.01
C ILE A 19 -14.22 -36.45 -40.48
N LEU A 20 -15.29 -35.66 -40.39
CA LEU A 20 -15.22 -34.28 -39.84
C LEU A 20 -15.40 -34.21 -38.31
N THR A 21 -16.00 -35.22 -37.68
CA THR A 21 -15.99 -35.36 -36.21
C THR A 21 -14.63 -35.83 -35.69
N GLN A 22 -13.89 -36.63 -36.46
CA GLN A 22 -12.47 -36.94 -36.18
C GLN A 22 -11.56 -35.72 -36.40
N SER A 23 -11.87 -34.86 -37.37
CA SER A 23 -11.05 -33.68 -37.66
C SER A 23 -11.21 -32.56 -36.62
N ILE A 24 -12.36 -32.43 -35.94
CA ILE A 24 -12.53 -31.50 -34.81
C ILE A 24 -11.83 -32.00 -33.54
N SER A 25 -11.67 -33.32 -33.37
CA SER A 25 -10.84 -33.91 -32.31
C SER A 25 -9.33 -33.73 -32.56
N ILE A 26 -8.91 -33.57 -33.81
CA ILE A 26 -7.49 -33.44 -34.20
C ILE A 26 -7.01 -31.97 -34.20
N ILE A 27 -7.90 -30.99 -34.38
CA ILE A 27 -7.54 -29.56 -34.46
C ILE A 27 -7.45 -28.87 -33.07
N TYR A 28 -7.87 -29.53 -31.99
CA TYR A 28 -7.64 -29.08 -30.60
C TYR A 28 -6.59 -29.90 -29.84
N ARG A 29 -5.55 -30.41 -30.51
CA ARG A 29 -4.27 -30.74 -29.84
C ARG A 29 -3.52 -29.45 -29.46
N TYR A 30 -4.16 -28.58 -28.66
CA TYR A 30 -3.49 -27.42 -28.09
C TYR A 30 -2.75 -27.82 -26.81
N THR A 31 -1.45 -27.93 -27.02
CA THR A 31 -0.31 -28.09 -26.13
C THR A 31 -0.37 -27.26 -24.86
N MET A 32 -0.52 -27.89 -23.70
CA MET A 32 -0.14 -27.32 -22.40
C MET A 32 0.52 -28.42 -21.54
N GLY A 33 1.73 -28.15 -21.04
CA GLY A 33 2.61 -29.06 -20.29
C GLY A 33 3.65 -29.76 -21.18
N GLY A 34 4.86 -30.00 -20.65
CA GLY A 34 5.91 -30.76 -21.36
C GLY A 34 6.80 -30.00 -22.37
N HIS A 35 6.89 -28.66 -22.31
CA HIS A 35 7.67 -27.82 -23.26
C HIS A 35 8.93 -27.17 -22.70
N ALA A 36 9.38 -27.54 -21.50
CA ALA A 36 10.58 -26.96 -20.91
C ALA A 36 11.86 -27.30 -21.70
N PHE A 37 11.83 -28.33 -22.55
CA PHE A 37 12.98 -28.82 -23.33
C PHE A 37 12.66 -28.88 -24.83
N PRO A 38 12.79 -27.77 -25.58
CA PRO A 38 12.37 -27.71 -26.99
C PRO A 38 13.21 -28.58 -27.93
N ARG A 39 14.37 -29.06 -27.48
CA ARG A 39 15.28 -29.93 -28.26
C ARG A 39 15.19 -31.40 -27.88
N LEU A 40 14.36 -31.76 -26.90
CA LEU A 40 14.10 -33.14 -26.51
C LEU A 40 12.70 -33.52 -26.95
N HIS A 41 12.51 -34.78 -27.31
CA HIS A 41 11.18 -35.29 -27.63
C HIS A 41 10.46 -35.69 -26.33
N THR A 42 9.56 -34.81 -25.87
CA THR A 42 8.75 -34.96 -24.65
C THR A 42 7.26 -35.13 -24.99
N PRO A 43 6.83 -36.29 -25.52
CA PRO A 43 5.44 -36.53 -25.88
C PRO A 43 4.53 -36.61 -24.65
N ARG A 44 3.21 -36.50 -24.87
CA ARG A 44 2.23 -36.84 -23.85
C ARG A 44 2.37 -38.32 -23.47
N ILE A 45 2.33 -38.63 -22.18
CA ILE A 45 2.54 -39.96 -21.62
C ILE A 45 1.26 -40.60 -21.10
N SER A 46 1.21 -41.93 -21.12
CA SER A 46 0.12 -42.71 -20.54
C SER A 46 0.09 -42.57 -19.02
N ARG A 47 -1.08 -42.86 -18.41
CA ARG A 47 -1.24 -42.85 -16.96
C ARG A 47 -0.28 -43.81 -16.24
N GLU A 48 -0.07 -45.00 -16.78
CA GLU A 48 0.86 -45.98 -16.21
C GLU A 48 2.28 -45.42 -16.14
N LEU A 49 2.74 -44.82 -17.25
CA LEU A 49 4.06 -44.21 -17.32
C LEU A 49 4.16 -42.99 -16.39
N TYR A 50 3.13 -42.14 -16.34
CA TYR A 50 3.05 -41.04 -15.38
C TYR A 50 3.18 -41.51 -13.93
N LEU A 51 2.41 -42.52 -13.53
CA LEU A 51 2.44 -43.05 -12.16
C LEU A 51 3.80 -43.65 -11.80
N LYS A 52 4.43 -44.38 -12.74
CA LYS A 52 5.78 -44.92 -12.58
C LYS A 52 6.82 -43.81 -12.41
N THR A 53 6.81 -42.81 -13.29
CA THR A 53 7.75 -41.68 -13.25
C THR A 53 7.54 -40.85 -11.99
N ARG A 54 6.28 -40.57 -11.63
CA ARG A 54 5.90 -39.90 -10.37
C ARG A 54 6.49 -40.61 -9.16
N SER A 55 6.28 -41.91 -9.03
CA SER A 55 6.79 -42.69 -7.90
C SER A 55 8.33 -42.66 -7.83
N THR A 56 8.99 -42.79 -8.98
CA THR A 56 10.45 -42.74 -9.10
C THR A 56 10.99 -41.37 -8.69
N ALA A 57 10.39 -40.30 -9.21
CA ALA A 57 10.77 -38.92 -8.91
C ALA A 57 10.55 -38.58 -7.43
N THR A 58 9.38 -38.92 -6.86
CA THR A 58 9.11 -38.72 -5.43
C THR A 58 10.15 -39.43 -4.56
N LYS A 59 10.52 -40.68 -4.88
CA LYS A 59 11.53 -41.44 -4.14
C LYS A 59 12.94 -40.87 -4.27
N ALA A 60 13.27 -40.30 -5.43
CA ALA A 60 14.56 -39.63 -5.63
C ALA A 60 14.63 -38.33 -4.82
N LEU A 61 13.60 -37.50 -4.92
CA LEU A 61 13.53 -36.20 -4.25
C LEU A 61 13.43 -36.33 -2.72
N SER A 62 12.87 -37.41 -2.17
CA SER A 62 12.76 -37.61 -0.71
C SER A 62 14.09 -37.78 0.01
N LYS A 63 15.16 -38.01 -0.76
CA LYS A 63 16.54 -37.99 -0.25
C LYS A 63 17.09 -36.57 -0.11
N ILE A 64 16.49 -35.61 -0.82
CA ILE A 64 16.96 -34.22 -0.93
C ILE A 64 16.08 -33.26 -0.12
N PHE A 65 14.76 -33.48 -0.06
CA PHE A 65 13.80 -32.59 0.58
C PHE A 65 12.99 -33.30 1.66
N ARG A 66 12.65 -32.57 2.74
CA ARG A 66 11.80 -33.08 3.83
C ARG A 66 10.32 -33.08 3.46
N HIS A 67 9.87 -32.06 2.74
CA HIS A 67 8.48 -31.93 2.31
C HIS A 67 8.39 -32.13 0.82
N ILE A 68 7.58 -33.10 0.38
CA ILE A 68 7.35 -33.42 -1.02
C ILE A 68 5.91 -33.83 -1.17
N VAL A 69 5.24 -33.23 -2.14
CA VAL A 69 3.89 -33.64 -2.52
C VAL A 69 3.76 -33.55 -4.04
N VAL A 70 2.98 -34.48 -4.58
CA VAL A 70 2.52 -34.41 -5.96
C VAL A 70 1.09 -33.90 -5.90
N PRO A 71 0.80 -32.68 -6.39
CA PRO A 71 -0.55 -32.14 -6.36
C PRO A 71 -1.53 -33.08 -7.05
N SER A 72 -2.73 -33.24 -6.49
CA SER A 72 -3.78 -34.04 -7.12
C SER A 72 -4.16 -33.45 -8.48
N GLU A 73 -4.16 -34.30 -9.49
CA GLU A 73 -4.56 -33.95 -10.85
C GLU A 73 -6.07 -33.93 -11.01
N LEU A 74 -6.56 -33.40 -12.13
CA LEU A 74 -7.98 -33.51 -12.43
C LEU A 74 -8.37 -34.98 -12.68
N PRO A 75 -9.49 -35.45 -12.10
CA PRO A 75 -10.01 -36.78 -12.39
C PRO A 75 -10.23 -36.95 -13.91
N SER A 76 -10.02 -38.17 -14.40
CA SER A 76 -10.25 -38.56 -15.81
C SER A 76 -9.27 -37.96 -16.85
N LYS A 77 -8.14 -37.37 -16.42
CA LYS A 77 -7.03 -37.03 -17.31
C LYS A 77 -6.44 -38.32 -17.92
N LEU A 78 -6.56 -38.48 -19.24
CA LEU A 78 -6.17 -39.71 -19.96
C LEU A 78 -4.67 -39.76 -20.29
N ASP A 79 -4.04 -38.60 -20.45
CA ASP A 79 -2.62 -38.46 -20.73
C ASP A 79 -2.01 -37.26 -19.98
N PHE A 80 -0.68 -37.24 -19.84
CA PHE A 80 0.06 -36.27 -19.02
C PHE A 80 1.20 -35.67 -19.84
N GLY A 81 1.54 -34.40 -19.63
CA GLY A 81 2.66 -33.73 -20.33
C GLY A 81 3.95 -33.76 -19.53
N ASP A 82 3.78 -33.75 -18.22
CA ASP A 82 4.81 -33.56 -17.21
C ASP A 82 4.38 -34.24 -15.90
N VAL A 83 5.33 -34.33 -14.97
CA VAL A 83 5.10 -34.69 -13.57
C VAL A 83 5.44 -33.49 -12.70
N ASP A 84 4.43 -32.88 -12.09
CA ASP A 84 4.60 -31.77 -11.15
C ASP A 84 4.87 -32.26 -9.72
N LEU A 85 5.90 -31.73 -9.08
CA LEU A 85 6.20 -31.95 -7.66
C LEU A 85 6.39 -30.60 -6.96
N LEU A 86 5.78 -30.46 -5.79
CA LEU A 86 6.03 -29.35 -4.86
C LEU A 86 6.96 -29.83 -3.75
N VAL A 87 8.05 -29.12 -3.52
CA VAL A 87 9.08 -29.48 -2.53
C VAL A 87 9.43 -28.33 -1.59
N ALA A 88 9.83 -28.63 -0.36
CA ALA A 88 10.37 -27.65 0.59
C ALA A 88 11.33 -28.28 1.59
N ALA A 89 12.05 -27.42 2.31
CA ALA A 89 13.00 -27.76 3.37
C ALA A 89 14.05 -28.81 2.95
N PRO A 90 15.11 -28.40 2.22
CA PRO A 90 16.24 -29.26 1.88
C PRO A 90 16.85 -29.96 3.11
N CYS A 91 17.26 -31.22 2.93
CA CYS A 91 17.82 -32.05 4.00
C CYS A 91 19.25 -31.66 4.40
N THR A 92 20.05 -31.10 3.48
CA THR A 92 21.51 -30.99 3.59
C THR A 92 22.03 -29.55 3.76
N VAL A 93 21.16 -28.55 3.80
CA VAL A 93 21.55 -27.14 3.82
C VAL A 93 21.34 -26.58 5.22
N ALA A 94 22.41 -26.09 5.86
CA ALA A 94 22.29 -25.19 7.02
C ALA A 94 21.43 -23.99 6.59
N PRO A 95 20.50 -23.48 7.41
CA PRO A 95 19.52 -22.49 6.97
C PRO A 95 20.20 -21.26 6.35
N SER A 96 20.26 -21.22 5.03
CA SER A 96 20.67 -20.06 4.24
C SER A 96 19.46 -19.16 4.04
N LEU A 97 19.70 -17.86 3.88
CA LEU A 97 18.63 -16.90 3.62
C LEU A 97 17.97 -17.12 2.24
N HIS A 98 18.65 -17.81 1.32
CA HIS A 98 18.23 -18.03 -0.06
C HIS A 98 18.42 -19.49 -0.50
N PHE A 99 17.50 -19.97 -1.34
CA PHE A 99 17.57 -21.29 -1.94
C PHE A 99 18.61 -21.33 -3.07
N ASP A 100 19.61 -22.21 -2.95
CA ASP A 100 20.63 -22.41 -3.99
C ASP A 100 20.10 -23.31 -5.11
N TYR A 101 19.54 -22.70 -6.15
CA TYR A 101 18.97 -23.42 -7.29
C TYR A 101 20.00 -24.21 -8.09
N ASP A 102 21.21 -23.70 -8.30
CA ASP A 102 22.21 -24.36 -9.16
C ASP A 102 22.75 -25.63 -8.49
N HIS A 103 22.98 -25.55 -7.17
CA HIS A 103 23.33 -26.71 -6.37
C HIS A 103 22.23 -27.78 -6.40
N HIS A 104 20.97 -27.39 -6.17
CA HIS A 104 19.85 -28.34 -6.14
C HIS A 104 19.54 -28.92 -7.52
N VAL A 105 19.69 -28.15 -8.61
CA VAL A 105 19.62 -28.71 -9.97
C VAL A 105 20.64 -29.83 -10.14
N SER A 106 21.87 -29.65 -9.65
CA SER A 106 22.93 -30.65 -9.74
C SER A 106 22.62 -31.89 -8.91
N LEU A 107 22.14 -31.72 -7.67
CA LEU A 107 21.71 -32.84 -6.81
C LEU A 107 20.55 -33.63 -7.41
N ILE A 108 19.54 -32.94 -7.93
CA ILE A 108 18.35 -33.59 -8.49
C ILE A 108 18.71 -34.32 -9.80
N LYS A 109 19.57 -33.76 -10.64
CA LYS A 109 20.12 -34.47 -11.82
C LYS A 109 20.76 -35.80 -11.43
N ALA A 110 21.62 -35.77 -10.41
CA ALA A 110 22.27 -36.98 -9.90
C ALA A 110 21.25 -37.98 -9.34
N ALA A 111 20.26 -37.50 -8.57
CA ALA A 111 19.24 -38.37 -7.97
C ALA A 111 18.26 -38.98 -8.99
N LEU A 112 17.94 -38.26 -10.06
CA LEU A 112 17.09 -38.72 -11.16
C LEU A 112 17.88 -39.44 -12.27
N ASN A 113 19.20 -39.53 -12.15
CA ASN A 113 20.11 -40.08 -13.16
C ASN A 113 19.87 -39.48 -14.56
N THR A 114 19.85 -38.16 -14.65
CA THR A 114 19.66 -37.45 -15.93
C THR A 114 20.69 -36.34 -16.13
N PRO A 115 21.21 -36.15 -17.35
CA PRO A 115 22.03 -34.98 -17.68
C PRO A 115 21.17 -33.71 -17.87
N TYR A 116 19.85 -33.86 -18.07
CA TYR A 116 18.95 -32.77 -18.44
C TYR A 116 18.23 -32.18 -17.24
N GLY A 117 18.51 -30.91 -16.97
CA GLY A 117 17.93 -30.19 -15.84
C GLY A 117 18.39 -28.73 -15.79
N ARG A 118 17.49 -27.83 -15.40
CA ARG A 118 17.75 -26.38 -15.33
C ARG A 118 16.74 -25.66 -14.43
N LYS A 119 17.11 -24.48 -13.93
CA LYS A 119 16.15 -23.53 -13.35
C LYS A 119 15.27 -22.92 -14.45
N GLY A 120 14.01 -22.67 -14.12
CA GLY A 120 13.08 -21.91 -14.95
C GLY A 120 13.46 -20.44 -15.02
N VAL A 121 13.45 -19.87 -16.24
CA VAL A 121 13.73 -18.43 -16.44
C VAL A 121 12.50 -17.58 -16.15
N LYS A 122 11.31 -18.05 -16.55
CA LYS A 122 10.02 -17.37 -16.30
C LYS A 122 9.25 -17.93 -15.10
N ALA A 123 9.72 -19.04 -14.55
CA ALA A 123 9.17 -19.72 -13.39
C ALA A 123 10.33 -19.89 -12.40
N GLU A 124 10.70 -18.79 -11.75
CA GLU A 124 11.92 -18.70 -10.94
C GLU A 124 11.91 -19.68 -9.76
N GLU A 125 10.73 -20.05 -9.27
CA GLU A 125 10.52 -21.04 -8.21
C GLU A 125 10.47 -22.49 -8.74
N THR A 126 10.72 -22.74 -10.02
CA THR A 126 10.55 -24.06 -10.64
C THR A 126 11.83 -24.51 -11.33
N MET A 127 12.21 -25.76 -11.08
CA MET A 127 13.29 -26.45 -11.78
C MET A 127 12.68 -27.49 -12.72
N PHE A 128 13.19 -27.57 -13.94
CA PHE A 128 12.71 -28.50 -14.95
C PHE A 128 13.76 -29.59 -15.18
N PHE A 129 13.32 -30.83 -15.31
CA PHE A 129 14.16 -32.00 -15.61
C PHE A 129 13.53 -32.84 -16.72
N ALA A 130 14.36 -33.58 -17.44
CA ALA A 130 13.89 -34.52 -18.45
C ALA A 130 14.53 -35.89 -18.19
N VAL A 131 13.72 -36.91 -17.91
CA VAL A 131 14.18 -38.28 -17.63
C VAL A 131 13.79 -39.21 -18.78
N PRO A 132 14.61 -40.21 -19.12
CA PRO A 132 14.25 -41.17 -20.17
C PRO A 132 13.02 -41.99 -19.76
N ALA A 133 12.11 -42.24 -20.69
CA ALA A 133 10.89 -43.03 -20.44
C ALA A 133 11.19 -44.54 -20.24
N THR A 134 12.23 -45.04 -20.91
CA THR A 134 12.68 -46.44 -20.88
C THR A 134 14.19 -46.52 -20.75
N ASP A 135 14.69 -47.61 -20.16
CA ASP A 135 16.13 -47.88 -20.01
C ASP A 135 16.80 -48.35 -21.30
N GLN A 136 16.03 -48.51 -22.39
CA GLN A 136 16.48 -48.95 -23.71
C GLN A 136 16.19 -47.83 -24.72
N ASP A 137 17.25 -47.32 -25.37
CA ASP A 137 17.31 -46.37 -26.49
C ASP A 137 16.30 -45.20 -26.51
N GLY A 138 16.50 -44.26 -25.59
CA GLY A 138 17.17 -42.98 -25.91
C GLY A 138 16.33 -41.78 -26.37
N ASP A 139 15.20 -41.96 -27.06
CA ASP A 139 14.60 -40.84 -27.79
C ASP A 139 13.35 -40.23 -27.14
N ILE A 140 12.76 -40.86 -26.12
CA ILE A 140 11.57 -40.34 -25.43
C ILE A 140 11.94 -39.90 -24.02
N PHE A 141 11.68 -38.62 -23.74
CA PHE A 141 11.88 -38.02 -22.43
C PHE A 141 10.57 -37.66 -21.76
N ILE A 142 10.55 -37.73 -20.44
CA ILE A 142 9.44 -37.31 -19.60
C ILE A 142 9.89 -36.09 -18.83
N GLN A 143 9.12 -35.02 -18.94
CA GLN A 143 9.38 -33.80 -18.20
C GLN A 143 8.95 -33.96 -16.74
N ILE A 144 9.79 -33.49 -15.82
CA ILE A 144 9.52 -33.39 -14.39
C ILE A 144 9.69 -31.93 -13.97
N ASP A 145 8.64 -31.36 -13.39
CA ASP A 145 8.58 -29.99 -12.92
C ASP A 145 8.67 -30.00 -11.39
N VAL A 146 9.75 -29.47 -10.85
CA VAL A 146 9.98 -29.41 -9.40
C VAL A 146 9.84 -27.96 -8.94
N LYS A 147 8.68 -27.63 -8.38
CA LYS A 147 8.40 -26.34 -7.78
C LYS A 147 8.88 -26.30 -6.34
N VAL A 148 9.69 -25.29 -6.00
CA VAL A 148 10.24 -25.07 -4.67
C VAL A 148 9.34 -24.09 -3.91
N CYS A 149 8.91 -24.48 -2.72
CA CYS A 149 8.37 -23.58 -1.73
C CYS A 149 9.51 -23.20 -0.78
N GLU A 150 10.10 -22.02 -1.01
CA GLU A 150 11.27 -21.54 -0.24
C GLU A 150 10.95 -21.28 1.24
N ARG A 151 9.66 -21.09 1.55
CA ARG A 151 9.14 -20.84 2.89
C ARG A 151 8.33 -22.04 3.36
N PRO A 152 8.91 -22.99 4.12
CA PRO A 152 8.22 -24.23 4.50
C PRO A 152 6.90 -23.98 5.23
N GLU A 153 6.75 -22.87 5.95
CA GLU A 153 5.51 -22.48 6.62
C GLU A 153 4.36 -22.09 5.66
N LEU A 154 4.63 -21.95 4.36
CA LEU A 154 3.64 -21.74 3.30
C LEU A 154 3.36 -23.01 2.48
N PHE A 155 3.99 -24.14 2.82
CA PHE A 155 3.94 -25.35 1.99
C PHE A 155 2.51 -25.87 1.78
N GLU A 156 1.71 -25.98 2.84
CA GLU A 156 0.31 -26.44 2.75
C GLU A 156 -0.57 -25.50 1.92
N TRP A 157 -0.32 -24.18 2.03
CA TRP A 157 -1.03 -23.19 1.22
C TRP A 157 -0.63 -23.27 -0.25
N ALA A 158 0.67 -23.40 -0.54
CA ALA A 158 1.18 -23.59 -1.90
C ALA A 158 0.64 -24.90 -2.52
N HIS A 159 0.59 -25.97 -1.73
CA HIS A 159 0.00 -27.25 -2.13
C HIS A 159 -1.47 -27.04 -2.52
N PHE A 160 -2.28 -26.46 -1.63
CA PHE A 160 -3.67 -26.11 -1.92
C PHE A 160 -3.84 -25.31 -3.21
N GLN A 161 -2.95 -24.36 -3.49
CA GLN A 161 -3.02 -23.55 -4.70
C GLN A 161 -2.80 -24.35 -5.98
N THR A 162 -2.07 -25.47 -5.92
CA THR A 162 -1.75 -26.32 -7.06
C THR A 162 -2.75 -27.46 -7.31
N LEU A 163 -3.58 -27.81 -6.33
CA LEU A 163 -4.55 -28.91 -6.43
C LEU A 163 -5.55 -28.74 -7.61
N TYR A 164 -5.87 -29.86 -8.27
CA TYR A 164 -6.86 -30.01 -9.34
C TYR A 164 -6.71 -29.00 -10.47
N ALA A 165 -5.52 -28.96 -11.08
CA ALA A 165 -5.16 -28.01 -12.13
C ALA A 165 -5.37 -26.54 -11.72
N SER A 166 -4.97 -26.22 -10.48
CA SER A 166 -5.11 -24.90 -9.88
C SER A 166 -6.56 -24.44 -9.73
N ALA A 167 -7.44 -25.30 -9.19
CA ALA A 167 -8.83 -24.96 -8.86
C ALA A 167 -8.95 -23.70 -7.98
N SER A 168 -7.94 -23.45 -7.13
CA SER A 168 -7.75 -22.21 -6.38
C SER A 168 -7.83 -20.93 -7.24
N LYS A 169 -7.39 -20.98 -8.50
CA LYS A 169 -7.45 -19.85 -9.44
C LYS A 169 -8.87 -19.60 -9.94
N MET A 170 -9.69 -20.64 -10.10
CA MET A 170 -11.11 -20.49 -10.42
C MET A 170 -11.85 -19.84 -9.25
N ILE A 171 -11.61 -20.33 -8.03
CA ILE A 171 -12.10 -19.71 -6.79
C ILE A 171 -11.66 -18.25 -6.71
N GLY A 172 -10.36 -18.00 -6.92
CA GLY A 172 -9.76 -16.66 -6.94
C GLY A 172 -10.43 -15.70 -7.92
N SER A 173 -10.81 -16.17 -9.11
CA SER A 173 -11.56 -15.37 -10.09
C SER A 173 -12.91 -14.91 -9.54
N MET A 174 -13.65 -15.82 -8.90
CA MET A 174 -15.00 -15.57 -8.41
C MET A 174 -15.03 -14.65 -7.19
N ILE A 175 -14.07 -14.80 -6.26
CA ILE A 175 -14.04 -14.01 -5.02
C ILE A 175 -13.42 -12.63 -5.21
N LYS A 176 -12.65 -12.42 -6.30
CA LYS A 176 -11.98 -11.15 -6.58
C LYS A 176 -12.95 -9.96 -6.62
N PRO A 177 -14.05 -9.93 -7.39
CA PRO A 177 -14.97 -8.79 -7.39
C PRO A 177 -15.64 -8.55 -6.02
N LEU A 178 -15.72 -9.59 -5.19
CA LEU A 178 -16.35 -9.55 -3.86
C LEU A 178 -15.45 -9.03 -2.75
N GLY A 179 -14.22 -8.60 -3.08
CA GLY A 179 -13.32 -7.99 -2.11
C GLY A 179 -12.41 -8.96 -1.38
N LEU A 180 -12.27 -10.21 -1.86
CA LEU A 180 -11.22 -11.10 -1.39
C LEU A 180 -10.11 -11.27 -2.42
N THR A 181 -8.91 -11.53 -1.94
CA THR A 181 -7.75 -11.91 -2.76
C THR A 181 -7.13 -13.17 -2.20
N MET A 182 -6.86 -14.14 -3.07
CA MET A 182 -6.05 -15.30 -2.77
C MET A 182 -4.71 -15.14 -3.49
N ASP A 183 -3.62 -15.04 -2.73
CA ASP A 183 -2.26 -14.86 -3.26
C ASP A 183 -1.30 -15.91 -2.66
N PRO A 184 -0.01 -15.95 -3.03
CA PRO A 184 0.92 -16.96 -2.50
C PRO A 184 1.12 -16.94 -0.97
N THR A 185 0.68 -15.89 -0.26
CA THR A 185 0.86 -15.73 1.19
C THR A 185 -0.39 -16.08 2.00
N GLY A 186 -1.58 -16.03 1.40
CA GLY A 186 -2.83 -16.39 2.06
C GLY A 186 -4.08 -15.84 1.40
N LEU A 187 -5.18 -15.93 2.14
CA LEU A 187 -6.44 -15.27 1.84
C LEU A 187 -6.52 -13.92 2.54
N HIS A 188 -6.96 -12.90 1.82
CA HIS A 188 -7.03 -11.52 2.28
C HIS A 188 -8.40 -10.91 1.99
N ILE A 189 -8.91 -10.07 2.90
CA ILE A 189 -9.98 -9.13 2.61
C ILE A 189 -9.40 -7.79 2.16
N ARG A 190 -10.05 -7.13 1.21
CA ARG A 190 -9.63 -5.83 0.70
C ARG A 190 -10.52 -4.71 1.20
N VAL A 191 -9.88 -3.64 1.64
CA VAL A 191 -10.53 -2.39 2.01
C VAL A 191 -11.21 -1.78 0.78
N GLU A 192 -12.53 -1.68 0.85
CA GLU A 192 -13.38 -1.13 -0.20
C GLU A 192 -12.95 0.30 -0.59
N GLY A 193 -12.89 0.56 -1.90
CA GLY A 193 -12.40 1.82 -2.48
C GLY A 193 -10.88 1.87 -2.63
N MET A 194 -10.14 1.48 -1.58
CA MET A 194 -8.68 1.57 -1.52
C MET A 194 -7.96 0.70 -2.56
N GLU A 195 -8.53 -0.47 -2.89
CA GLU A 195 -7.99 -1.42 -3.86
C GLU A 195 -7.81 -0.88 -5.29
N LYS A 196 -8.53 0.20 -5.65
CA LYS A 196 -8.38 0.88 -6.96
C LYS A 196 -7.13 1.75 -7.03
N VAL A 197 -6.66 2.24 -5.88
CA VAL A 197 -5.51 3.14 -5.77
C VAL A 197 -4.25 2.37 -5.38
N ASN A 198 -4.36 1.52 -4.35
CA ASN A 198 -3.25 0.70 -3.88
C ASN A 198 -3.76 -0.67 -3.43
N LEU A 199 -3.63 -1.65 -4.33
CA LEU A 199 -4.07 -3.02 -4.07
C LEU A 199 -3.35 -3.62 -2.87
N ALA A 200 -2.02 -3.46 -2.78
CA ALA A 200 -1.21 -4.06 -1.71
C ALA A 200 -1.63 -3.56 -0.32
N GLU A 201 -1.72 -2.24 -0.15
CA GLU A 201 -2.11 -1.63 1.13
C GLU A 201 -3.58 -1.88 1.49
N SER A 202 -4.45 -2.14 0.49
CA SER A 202 -5.85 -2.49 0.75
C SER A 202 -6.02 -3.87 1.39
N MET A 203 -5.04 -4.76 1.27
CA MET A 203 -5.17 -6.14 1.75
C MET A 203 -4.99 -6.22 3.27
N ILE A 204 -5.82 -7.05 3.89
CA ILE A 204 -5.74 -7.44 5.29
C ILE A 204 -5.80 -8.96 5.34
N TYR A 205 -4.75 -9.55 5.91
CA TYR A 205 -4.59 -10.99 6.03
C TYR A 205 -5.72 -11.60 6.85
N LEU A 206 -6.29 -12.71 6.36
CA LEU A 206 -7.29 -13.51 7.05
C LEU A 206 -6.69 -14.82 7.56
N THR A 207 -6.23 -15.66 6.64
CA THR A 207 -5.73 -17.00 6.95
C THR A 207 -4.85 -17.53 5.83
N ARG A 208 -3.96 -18.46 6.18
CA ARG A 208 -3.20 -19.30 5.24
C ARG A 208 -3.58 -20.78 5.37
N GLU A 209 -4.55 -21.10 6.22
CA GLU A 209 -5.03 -22.45 6.41
C GLU A 209 -6.08 -22.78 5.35
N PRO A 210 -5.80 -23.72 4.40
CA PRO A 210 -6.73 -24.02 3.31
C PRO A 210 -8.12 -24.41 3.79
N GLY A 211 -8.21 -25.18 4.88
CA GLY A 211 -9.48 -25.61 5.46
C GLY A 211 -10.32 -24.44 6.01
N GLU A 212 -9.69 -23.41 6.57
CA GLU A 212 -10.39 -22.21 7.05
C GLU A 212 -10.86 -21.33 5.90
N ALA A 213 -10.02 -21.19 4.87
CA ALA A 213 -10.36 -20.47 3.65
C ALA A 213 -11.58 -21.11 2.97
N LEU A 214 -11.56 -22.43 2.75
CA LEU A 214 -12.70 -23.17 2.18
C LEU A 214 -13.96 -23.02 3.04
N SER A 215 -13.84 -23.16 4.36
CA SER A 215 -14.97 -22.99 5.28
C SER A 215 -15.59 -21.59 5.20
N LEU A 216 -14.79 -20.52 5.08
CA LEU A 216 -15.30 -19.16 4.88
C LEU A 216 -16.07 -19.04 3.55
N LEU A 217 -15.62 -19.76 2.53
CA LEU A 217 -16.29 -19.86 1.24
C LEU A 217 -17.41 -20.92 1.25
N GLY A 218 -17.83 -21.48 2.39
CA GLY A 218 -18.87 -22.51 2.43
C GLY A 218 -18.55 -23.77 1.63
N LEU A 219 -17.27 -23.99 1.31
CA LEU A 219 -16.77 -25.19 0.65
C LEU A 219 -16.24 -26.17 1.71
N ASP A 220 -16.52 -27.46 1.53
CA ASP A 220 -15.97 -28.49 2.39
C ASP A 220 -14.51 -28.83 2.06
N LYS A 221 -13.87 -29.66 2.91
CA LYS A 221 -12.44 -30.00 2.81
C LYS A 221 -12.11 -31.09 1.79
N ARG A 222 -13.07 -31.63 1.00
CA ARG A 222 -12.81 -32.75 0.07
C ARG A 222 -11.72 -32.44 -0.95
N ILE A 223 -11.62 -31.18 -1.38
CA ILE A 223 -10.56 -30.73 -2.29
C ILE A 223 -9.16 -30.84 -1.66
N LEU A 224 -9.01 -30.93 -0.34
CA LEU A 224 -7.70 -31.06 0.32
C LEU A 224 -7.21 -32.51 0.41
N GLY A 225 -8.12 -33.48 0.44
CA GLY A 225 -7.82 -34.88 0.76
C GLY A 225 -7.89 -35.85 -0.42
N ALA A 226 -7.63 -35.40 -1.65
CA ALA A 226 -7.85 -36.20 -2.86
C ALA A 226 -9.29 -36.76 -2.96
N GLY A 227 -10.29 -36.04 -2.44
CA GLY A 227 -11.67 -36.51 -2.27
C GLY A 227 -12.46 -36.71 -3.57
N PHE A 228 -11.89 -36.33 -4.72
CA PHE A 228 -12.41 -36.68 -6.03
C PHE A 228 -11.57 -37.85 -6.54
N GLN A 229 -12.12 -39.07 -6.49
CA GLN A 229 -11.36 -40.26 -6.83
C GLN A 229 -10.86 -40.18 -8.28
N GLU A 230 -9.58 -40.45 -8.48
CA GLU A 230 -9.10 -40.74 -9.82
C GLU A 230 -9.69 -42.12 -10.21
N ASN A 231 -10.52 -42.22 -11.24
CA ASN A 231 -11.06 -43.53 -11.68
C ASN A 231 -9.94 -44.58 -11.84
N ILE A 232 -9.82 -45.53 -10.91
CA ILE A 232 -8.72 -46.53 -10.86
C ILE A 232 -9.07 -47.79 -11.69
N GLU A 233 -10.34 -48.03 -12.02
CA GLU A 233 -10.74 -49.21 -12.81
C GLU A 233 -11.25 -48.85 -14.19
N CYS A 234 -10.32 -48.70 -15.14
CA CYS A 234 -10.65 -49.06 -16.52
C CYS A 234 -9.48 -49.80 -17.14
N LYS A 235 -9.45 -51.13 -16.94
CA LYS A 235 -8.53 -51.99 -17.68
C LYS A 235 -9.22 -52.87 -18.73
N TYR A 236 -10.53 -53.10 -18.68
CA TYR A 236 -11.20 -53.96 -19.66
C TYR A 236 -12.71 -53.70 -19.78
N GLN A 237 -13.16 -52.71 -20.56
CA GLN A 237 -14.52 -52.73 -21.13
C GLN A 237 -14.56 -52.19 -22.57
N PRO A 238 -15.29 -52.83 -23.51
CA PRO A 238 -15.38 -52.40 -24.90
C PRO A 238 -16.12 -51.06 -25.05
N TYR A 239 -15.58 -50.22 -25.93
CA TYR A 239 -15.87 -48.82 -26.23
C TYR A 239 -17.33 -48.41 -26.54
N TRP A 240 -18.33 -49.29 -26.44
CA TRP A 240 -19.72 -48.95 -26.81
C TRP A 240 -20.79 -49.24 -25.75
N ARG A 241 -20.42 -49.84 -24.61
CA ARG A 241 -21.36 -50.10 -23.50
C ARG A 241 -21.05 -49.25 -22.26
N VAL A 242 -20.71 -47.99 -22.51
CA VAL A 242 -20.42 -46.98 -21.47
C VAL A 242 -21.74 -46.27 -21.15
N SER A 243 -22.38 -46.61 -20.02
CA SER A 243 -23.51 -45.84 -19.50
C SER A 243 -23.07 -44.41 -19.18
N ARG A 244 -24.02 -43.48 -19.10
CA ARG A 244 -23.82 -42.03 -18.82
C ARG A 244 -23.05 -41.70 -17.52
N ASP A 245 -22.58 -42.69 -16.77
CA ASP A 245 -21.94 -42.53 -15.46
C ASP A 245 -20.43 -42.27 -15.54
N TRP A 246 -19.84 -42.25 -16.74
CA TRP A 246 -18.40 -42.12 -16.98
C TRP A 246 -17.83 -40.69 -16.95
N VAL A 247 -18.70 -39.68 -16.86
CA VAL A 247 -18.31 -38.26 -16.83
C VAL A 247 -18.32 -37.70 -15.39
N SER A 248 -18.50 -38.54 -14.37
CA SER A 248 -18.84 -38.07 -13.02
C SER A 248 -17.75 -37.25 -12.32
N ASP A 249 -16.48 -37.69 -12.31
CA ASP A 249 -15.52 -37.14 -11.33
C ASP A 249 -14.82 -35.85 -11.78
N PHE A 250 -14.57 -35.70 -13.09
CA PHE A 250 -14.09 -34.43 -13.66
C PHE A 250 -15.16 -33.33 -13.48
N LEU A 251 -16.43 -33.68 -13.73
CA LEU A 251 -17.56 -32.79 -13.47
C LEU A 251 -17.75 -32.56 -11.97
N ALA A 252 -17.48 -33.54 -11.11
CA ALA A 252 -17.63 -33.39 -9.67
C ALA A 252 -16.74 -32.28 -9.08
N VAL A 253 -15.54 -32.05 -9.62
CA VAL A 253 -14.70 -30.90 -9.23
C VAL A 253 -15.38 -29.59 -9.63
N PHE A 254 -15.95 -29.50 -10.84
CA PHE A 254 -16.67 -28.30 -11.28
C PHE A 254 -17.96 -28.07 -10.50
N GLU A 255 -18.74 -29.12 -10.26
CA GLU A 255 -19.93 -29.07 -9.40
C GLU A 255 -19.57 -28.60 -7.98
N TYR A 256 -18.50 -29.14 -7.40
CA TYR A 256 -17.97 -28.68 -6.12
C TYR A 256 -17.64 -27.19 -6.13
N LEU A 257 -16.95 -26.71 -7.17
CA LEU A 257 -16.59 -25.28 -7.29
C LEU A 257 -17.83 -24.38 -7.40
N THR A 258 -18.96 -24.90 -7.87
CA THR A 258 -20.24 -24.17 -7.92
C THR A 258 -21.08 -24.25 -6.66
N ASN A 259 -20.76 -25.16 -5.72
CA ASN A 259 -21.45 -25.26 -4.42
C ASN A 259 -21.04 -24.18 -3.41
N PHE A 260 -20.22 -23.22 -3.85
CA PHE A 260 -19.89 -22.02 -3.10
C PHE A 260 -21.07 -21.04 -3.06
N TRP A 261 -21.43 -20.53 -1.87
CA TRP A 261 -22.49 -19.52 -1.67
C TRP A 261 -22.26 -18.16 -2.36
N LEU A 262 -21.06 -17.91 -2.92
CA LEU A 262 -20.75 -16.78 -3.78
C LEU A 262 -20.49 -17.18 -5.24
N PHE A 263 -20.92 -18.37 -5.66
CA PHE A 263 -20.96 -18.71 -7.07
C PHE A 263 -22.10 -17.93 -7.76
N ASN A 264 -21.79 -17.33 -8.91
CA ASN A 264 -22.79 -16.79 -9.83
C ASN A 264 -22.25 -17.03 -11.25
N PRO A 265 -22.91 -17.87 -12.08
CA PRO A 265 -22.39 -18.23 -13.40
C PRO A 265 -22.25 -16.99 -14.30
N ALA A 266 -23.11 -16.00 -14.08
CA ALA A 266 -23.17 -14.80 -14.87
C ALA A 266 -21.99 -13.84 -14.63
N HIS A 267 -21.20 -14.06 -13.55
CA HIS A 267 -19.85 -13.49 -13.42
C HIS A 267 -18.99 -13.81 -14.64
N PHE A 268 -18.97 -15.07 -15.08
CA PHE A 268 -18.15 -15.48 -16.20
C PHE A 268 -18.69 -14.97 -17.54
N ALA A 269 -20.01 -14.80 -17.67
CA ALA A 269 -20.58 -14.13 -18.84
C ALA A 269 -20.06 -12.70 -18.98
N GLU A 270 -20.09 -11.93 -17.89
CA GLU A 270 -19.61 -10.55 -17.89
C GLU A 270 -18.10 -10.49 -18.14
N ARG A 271 -17.32 -11.36 -17.51
CA ARG A 271 -15.86 -11.43 -17.74
C ARG A 271 -15.51 -11.76 -19.20
N LEU A 272 -16.29 -12.63 -19.86
CA LEU A 272 -16.08 -12.97 -21.27
C LEU A 272 -16.35 -11.80 -22.24
N ARG A 273 -16.98 -10.70 -21.79
CA ARG A 273 -17.10 -9.46 -22.58
C ARG A 273 -15.83 -8.62 -22.56
N GLU A 274 -14.97 -8.79 -21.56
CA GLU A 274 -13.70 -8.08 -21.45
C GLU A 274 -12.65 -8.72 -22.37
N GLU A 275 -12.22 -7.99 -23.41
CA GLU A 275 -11.24 -8.48 -24.39
C GLU A 275 -9.93 -8.95 -23.75
N ASN A 276 -9.44 -8.20 -22.75
CA ASN A 276 -8.25 -8.57 -21.97
C ASN A 276 -8.44 -9.89 -21.22
N TYR A 277 -9.63 -10.15 -20.67
CA TYR A 277 -9.89 -11.42 -19.99
C TYR A 277 -9.91 -12.58 -20.98
N VAL A 278 -10.55 -12.42 -22.14
CA VAL A 278 -10.59 -13.45 -23.18
C VAL A 278 -9.19 -13.80 -23.68
N LYS A 279 -8.32 -12.80 -23.88
CA LYS A 279 -6.91 -12.98 -24.24
C LYS A 279 -6.14 -13.77 -23.18
N HIS A 280 -6.33 -13.45 -21.90
CA HIS A 280 -5.66 -14.18 -20.81
C HIS A 280 -6.29 -15.54 -20.51
N LEU A 281 -7.54 -15.76 -20.91
CA LEU A 281 -8.22 -17.04 -20.69
C LEU A 281 -7.56 -18.16 -21.51
N THR A 282 -7.08 -17.87 -22.72
CA THR A 282 -6.34 -18.85 -23.54
C THR A 282 -4.99 -19.24 -22.97
N GLU A 283 -4.45 -18.45 -22.04
CA GLU A 283 -3.19 -18.74 -21.33
C GLU A 283 -3.41 -19.56 -20.05
N ARG A 284 -4.68 -19.82 -19.66
CA ARG A 284 -5.01 -20.60 -18.46
C ARG A 284 -4.92 -22.11 -18.70
N SER A 285 -5.00 -22.88 -17.62
CA SER A 285 -5.10 -24.34 -17.71
C SER A 285 -6.31 -24.73 -18.55
N LEU A 286 -6.19 -25.81 -19.33
CA LEU A 286 -7.28 -26.33 -20.17
C LEU A 286 -8.56 -26.55 -19.35
N ALA A 287 -8.41 -26.98 -18.10
CA ALA A 287 -9.52 -27.13 -17.17
C ALA A 287 -10.28 -25.84 -16.91
N PHE A 288 -9.58 -24.72 -16.70
CA PHE A 288 -10.20 -23.41 -16.52
C PHE A 288 -10.96 -23.00 -17.79
N VAL A 289 -10.34 -23.20 -18.95
CA VAL A 289 -10.97 -22.88 -20.24
C VAL A 289 -12.25 -23.70 -20.43
N LYS A 290 -12.20 -25.01 -20.19
CA LYS A 290 -13.36 -25.90 -20.25
C LYS A 290 -14.45 -25.52 -19.26
N PHE A 291 -14.07 -25.22 -18.01
CA PHE A 291 -15.01 -24.76 -16.99
C PHE A 291 -15.83 -23.55 -17.48
N VAL A 292 -15.15 -22.55 -18.04
CA VAL A 292 -15.77 -21.28 -18.44
C VAL A 292 -16.49 -21.37 -19.79
N LYS A 293 -15.91 -22.03 -20.80
CA LYS A 293 -16.42 -22.01 -22.19
C LYS A 293 -17.33 -23.19 -22.54
N GLU A 294 -17.27 -24.29 -21.81
CA GLU A 294 -18.03 -25.50 -22.11
C GLU A 294 -18.99 -25.83 -20.95
N TRP A 295 -18.45 -26.02 -19.75
CA TRP A 295 -19.22 -26.55 -18.62
C TRP A 295 -20.25 -25.56 -18.05
N ILE A 296 -19.88 -24.30 -17.79
CA ILE A 296 -20.83 -23.29 -17.31
C ILE A 296 -21.98 -23.07 -18.31
N PRO A 297 -21.72 -22.83 -19.61
CA PRO A 297 -22.79 -22.67 -20.60
C PRO A 297 -23.73 -23.87 -20.70
N ASP A 298 -23.20 -25.09 -20.63
CA ASP A 298 -23.99 -26.32 -20.67
C ASP A 298 -24.85 -26.49 -19.42
N ARG A 299 -24.26 -26.24 -18.23
CA ARG A 299 -24.93 -26.44 -16.94
C ARG A 299 -25.95 -25.34 -16.62
N TYR A 300 -25.70 -24.11 -17.05
CA TYR A 300 -26.51 -22.93 -16.77
C TYR A 300 -26.93 -22.25 -18.08
N PRO A 301 -27.83 -22.85 -18.88
CA PRO A 301 -28.30 -22.23 -20.11
C PRO A 301 -28.97 -20.89 -19.79
N GLY A 302 -28.62 -19.83 -20.53
CA GLY A 302 -29.12 -18.48 -20.28
C GLY A 302 -28.40 -17.71 -19.17
N TYR A 303 -27.23 -18.18 -18.68
CA TYR A 303 -26.39 -17.42 -17.74
C TYR A 303 -25.82 -16.11 -18.29
N GLN A 304 -25.97 -15.87 -19.60
CA GLN A 304 -25.51 -14.65 -20.26
C GLN A 304 -26.57 -13.57 -20.12
N PHE A 305 -26.17 -12.47 -19.46
CA PHE A 305 -27.04 -11.30 -19.31
C PHE A 305 -27.36 -10.65 -20.65
N LEU A 306 -28.58 -10.16 -20.82
CA LEU A 306 -28.90 -9.12 -21.82
C LEU A 306 -28.46 -7.75 -21.26
N ASN A 307 -28.26 -6.73 -22.11
CA ASN A 307 -27.64 -5.43 -21.72
C ASN A 307 -28.26 -4.72 -20.49
N GLN A 308 -29.52 -4.99 -20.16
CA GLN A 308 -30.21 -4.42 -19.00
C GLN A 308 -29.76 -5.05 -17.66
N GLU A 309 -29.21 -6.26 -17.68
CA GLU A 309 -28.88 -7.07 -16.49
C GLU A 309 -27.39 -7.02 -16.10
N ALA A 310 -26.55 -6.29 -16.85
CA ALA A 310 -25.19 -5.96 -16.41
C ALA A 310 -25.19 -5.04 -15.16
N GLN A 311 -26.27 -4.30 -14.95
CA GLN A 311 -26.52 -3.59 -13.68
C GLN A 311 -26.83 -4.59 -12.54
N ASP A 312 -27.47 -5.72 -12.85
CA ASP A 312 -27.83 -6.72 -11.85
C ASP A 312 -26.63 -7.48 -11.30
N ILE A 313 -25.60 -7.77 -12.11
CA ILE A 313 -24.36 -8.40 -11.60
C ILE A 313 -23.54 -7.47 -10.70
N ASN A 314 -23.47 -6.18 -11.04
CA ASN A 314 -22.79 -5.20 -10.19
C ASN A 314 -23.52 -5.02 -8.86
N ARG A 315 -24.85 -4.92 -8.90
CA ARG A 315 -25.69 -4.93 -7.69
C ARG A 315 -25.50 -6.22 -6.87
N TRP A 316 -25.38 -7.36 -7.54
CA TRP A 316 -25.08 -8.63 -6.89
C TRP A 316 -23.70 -8.61 -6.22
N TYR A 317 -22.66 -8.06 -6.88
CA TYR A 317 -21.33 -7.89 -6.27
C TYR A 317 -21.37 -7.02 -5.03
N GLU A 318 -22.05 -5.87 -5.09
CA GLU A 318 -22.19 -4.95 -3.95
C GLU A 318 -22.86 -5.65 -2.77
N MET A 319 -24.03 -6.28 -3.00
CA MET A 319 -24.76 -7.01 -1.98
C MET A 319 -23.92 -8.14 -1.37
N LYS A 320 -23.30 -8.98 -2.21
CA LYS A 320 -22.52 -10.12 -1.73
C LYS A 320 -21.22 -9.71 -1.06
N ARG A 321 -20.60 -8.61 -1.49
CA ARG A 321 -19.43 -8.03 -0.82
C ARG A 321 -19.77 -7.57 0.60
N VAL A 322 -20.94 -6.98 0.83
CA VAL A 322 -21.41 -6.61 2.17
C VAL A 322 -21.59 -7.86 3.04
N ALA A 323 -22.36 -8.85 2.56
CA ALA A 323 -22.60 -10.09 3.30
C ALA A 323 -21.31 -10.87 3.60
N LEU A 324 -20.36 -10.90 2.64
CA LEU A 324 -19.06 -11.53 2.82
C LEU A 324 -18.21 -10.81 3.86
N ARG A 325 -18.19 -9.48 3.83
CA ARG A 325 -17.48 -8.67 4.82
C ARG A 325 -18.03 -8.92 6.22
N GLU A 326 -19.35 -8.98 6.38
CA GLU A 326 -20.00 -9.31 7.65
C GLU A 326 -19.57 -10.70 8.12
N THR A 327 -19.65 -11.71 7.24
CA THR A 327 -19.20 -13.07 7.54
C THR A 327 -17.73 -13.11 7.98
N VAL A 328 -16.85 -12.37 7.28
CA VAL A 328 -15.44 -12.23 7.64
C VAL A 328 -15.27 -11.57 9.00
N PHE A 329 -16.01 -10.51 9.31
CA PHE A 329 -15.90 -9.80 10.59
C PHE A 329 -16.47 -10.60 11.76
N THR A 330 -17.50 -11.39 11.53
CA THR A 330 -18.00 -12.35 12.53
C THR A 330 -16.96 -13.43 12.81
N LYS A 331 -16.31 -13.98 11.77
CA LYS A 331 -15.30 -15.03 11.92
C LYS A 331 -13.96 -14.51 12.44
N TYR A 332 -13.58 -13.29 12.07
CA TYR A 332 -12.31 -12.64 12.41
C TYR A 332 -12.55 -11.23 12.99
N PRO A 333 -13.03 -11.08 14.24
CA PRO A 333 -13.40 -9.77 14.80
C PRO A 333 -12.26 -8.74 14.83
N SER A 334 -11.02 -9.18 15.04
CA SER A 334 -9.84 -8.31 15.03
C SER A 334 -9.58 -7.67 13.66
N VAL A 335 -9.97 -8.34 12.57
CA VAL A 335 -9.85 -7.82 11.20
C VAL A 335 -10.77 -6.63 10.98
N ALA A 336 -11.95 -6.59 11.62
CA ALA A 336 -12.90 -5.48 11.48
C ALA A 336 -12.29 -4.15 11.95
N MET A 337 -11.59 -4.16 13.09
CA MET A 337 -10.90 -2.97 13.61
C MET A 337 -9.82 -2.47 12.63
N ILE A 338 -8.98 -3.37 12.11
CA ILE A 338 -7.93 -3.02 11.15
C ILE A 338 -8.56 -2.47 9.86
N TYR A 339 -9.64 -3.09 9.40
CA TYR A 339 -10.38 -2.67 8.21
C TYR A 339 -10.93 -1.27 8.35
N TYR A 340 -11.67 -0.97 9.42
CA TYR A 340 -12.26 0.35 9.60
C TYR A 340 -11.22 1.42 9.88
N LYS A 341 -10.12 1.10 10.57
CA LYS A 341 -8.98 2.00 10.73
C LYS A 341 -8.35 2.36 9.38
N LYS A 342 -8.04 1.36 8.54
CA LYS A 342 -7.51 1.58 7.18
C LYS A 342 -8.50 2.35 6.31
N ARG A 343 -9.79 1.98 6.33
CA ARG A 343 -10.85 2.66 5.57
C ARG A 343 -11.00 4.12 5.97
N LYS A 344 -11.00 4.42 7.28
CA LYS A 344 -11.08 5.79 7.78
C LYS A 344 -9.89 6.63 7.32
N SER A 345 -8.67 6.10 7.41
CA SER A 345 -7.47 6.78 6.90
C SER A 345 -7.59 7.05 5.40
N TYR A 346 -7.96 6.03 4.61
CA TYR A 346 -8.13 6.17 3.17
C TYR A 346 -9.17 7.22 2.79
N LEU A 347 -10.35 7.21 3.42
CA LEU A 347 -11.40 8.19 3.14
C LEU A 347 -10.96 9.61 3.52
N ARG A 348 -10.23 9.77 4.63
CA ARG A 348 -9.65 11.05 5.00
C ARG A 348 -8.64 11.52 3.95
N ASP A 349 -7.77 10.65 3.45
CA ASP A 349 -6.76 11.03 2.47
C ASP A 349 -7.39 11.36 1.10
N VAL A 350 -8.45 10.66 0.70
CA VAL A 350 -9.26 10.99 -0.49
C VAL A 350 -9.92 12.36 -0.32
N GLU A 351 -10.50 12.63 0.84
CA GLU A 351 -11.14 13.91 1.13
C GLU A 351 -10.13 15.05 1.18
N GLU A 352 -8.95 14.80 1.75
CA GLU A 352 -7.82 15.74 1.77
C GLU A 352 -7.40 16.13 0.36
N LEU A 353 -7.26 15.15 -0.55
CA LEU A 353 -6.94 15.43 -1.95
C LEU A 353 -8.04 16.24 -2.65
N ARG A 354 -9.31 15.88 -2.44
CA ARG A 354 -10.46 16.61 -2.99
C ARG A 354 -10.47 18.07 -2.53
N LEU A 355 -10.28 18.30 -1.24
CA LEU A 355 -10.22 19.64 -0.65
C LEU A 355 -9.02 20.42 -1.18
N ARG A 356 -7.82 19.82 -1.26
CA ARG A 356 -6.66 20.48 -1.85
C ARG A 356 -6.92 20.94 -3.28
N ASP A 357 -7.53 20.11 -4.11
CA ASP A 357 -7.86 20.49 -5.48
C ASP A 357 -8.91 21.61 -5.56
N LEU A 358 -9.90 21.58 -4.67
CA LEU A 358 -10.89 22.67 -4.53
C LEU A 358 -10.23 23.99 -4.13
N LEU A 359 -9.34 23.96 -3.13
CA LEU A 359 -8.68 25.15 -2.60
C LEU A 359 -7.64 25.70 -3.57
N LYS A 360 -6.88 24.86 -4.27
CA LYS A 360 -5.94 25.29 -5.32
C LYS A 360 -6.62 26.13 -6.40
N LYS A 361 -7.83 25.75 -6.81
CA LYS A 361 -8.63 26.50 -7.81
C LYS A 361 -9.16 27.84 -7.28
N THR A 362 -9.16 28.02 -5.97
CA THR A 362 -9.69 29.22 -5.30
C THR A 362 -8.62 30.29 -5.07
N ILE A 363 -7.35 29.90 -4.97
CA ILE A 363 -6.24 30.84 -4.73
C ILE A 363 -6.11 31.80 -5.93
N PRO A 364 -6.04 33.13 -5.70
CA PRO A 364 -5.85 34.10 -6.77
C PRO A 364 -4.63 33.83 -7.66
N VAL A 365 -4.83 34.00 -8.97
CA VAL A 365 -3.78 33.85 -9.99
C VAL A 365 -3.14 35.19 -10.29
N GLY A 366 -1.82 35.21 -10.44
CA GLY A 366 -1.08 36.46 -10.71
C GLY A 366 -1.14 37.46 -9.54
N LEU A 367 -1.46 38.71 -9.87
CA LEU A 367 -1.54 39.84 -8.94
C LEU A 367 -3.00 40.23 -8.61
N ASP A 368 -3.97 39.41 -9.01
CA ASP A 368 -5.39 39.73 -8.78
C ASP A 368 -5.71 39.80 -7.27
N GLY A 369 -6.23 40.95 -6.84
CA GLY A 369 -6.48 41.28 -5.44
C GLY A 369 -5.25 41.72 -4.62
N TRP A 370 -4.05 41.81 -5.21
CA TRP A 370 -2.92 42.45 -4.54
C TRP A 370 -3.10 43.97 -4.57
N ASN A 371 -2.94 44.61 -3.41
CA ASN A 371 -2.88 46.05 -3.28
C ASN A 371 -1.69 46.43 -2.38
N GLU A 372 -0.95 47.47 -2.75
CA GLU A 372 0.13 48.02 -1.90
C GLU A 372 -0.41 48.64 -0.60
N ASP A 373 -1.69 49.01 -0.57
CA ASP A 373 -2.38 49.56 0.60
C ASP A 373 -2.92 48.49 1.57
N LEU A 374 -2.57 47.20 1.38
CA LEU A 374 -2.98 46.15 2.32
C LEU A 374 -2.44 46.44 3.74
N THR A 375 -3.33 46.54 4.72
CA THR A 375 -2.97 46.82 6.11
C THR A 375 -1.95 45.80 6.63
N PRO A 376 -0.74 46.23 7.02
CA PRO A 376 0.25 45.32 7.56
C PRO A 376 -0.23 44.76 8.92
N PRO A 377 0.12 43.51 9.26
CA PRO A 377 -0.24 42.94 10.55
C PRO A 377 0.47 43.71 11.68
N ARG A 378 -0.20 43.88 12.83
CA ARG A 378 0.45 44.37 14.04
C ARG A 378 1.58 43.42 14.43
N ILE A 379 2.81 43.92 14.54
CA ILE A 379 3.99 43.11 14.88
C ILE A 379 4.25 43.20 16.38
N ILE A 380 4.44 42.05 17.03
CA ILE A 380 4.95 41.96 18.39
C ILE A 380 6.27 41.21 18.34
N THR A 381 7.33 41.87 18.81
CA THR A 381 8.67 41.31 18.83
C THR A 381 8.89 40.57 20.15
N LEU A 382 9.20 39.27 20.06
CA LEU A 382 9.57 38.44 21.20
C LEU A 382 11.08 38.56 21.46
N PRO A 383 11.54 38.56 22.73
CA PRO A 383 12.95 38.46 23.07
C PRO A 383 13.57 37.20 22.47
N ALA A 384 14.85 37.27 22.06
CA ALA A 384 15.57 36.22 21.34
C ALA A 384 15.62 34.83 22.04
N ASN A 385 15.19 34.72 23.30
CA ASN A 385 15.22 33.50 24.11
C ASN A 385 13.83 32.96 24.50
N THR A 386 12.72 33.57 24.05
CA THR A 386 11.37 33.22 24.55
C THR A 386 10.67 32.14 23.71
N THR A 387 11.01 31.98 22.43
CA THR A 387 10.29 31.10 21.50
C THR A 387 10.34 29.61 21.89
N THR A 388 11.45 29.16 22.48
CA THR A 388 11.62 27.74 22.87
C THR A 388 10.69 27.34 24.02
N HIS A 389 10.24 28.30 24.86
CA HIS A 389 9.42 28.04 26.04
C HIS A 389 7.91 28.19 25.77
N LEU A 390 7.51 29.02 24.79
CA LEU A 390 6.10 29.26 24.46
C LEU A 390 5.49 28.20 23.53
N GLN A 391 6.30 27.46 22.76
CA GLN A 391 5.82 26.39 21.89
C GLN A 391 5.39 25.12 22.66
N SER A 392 5.70 25.01 23.95
CA SER A 392 5.40 23.85 24.80
C SER A 392 4.31 24.07 25.86
N MET A 393 3.69 25.26 25.95
CA MET A 393 2.69 25.54 26.99
C MET A 393 1.23 25.31 26.54
N PRO A 394 0.35 24.73 27.39
CA PRO A 394 -1.08 24.59 27.08
C PRO A 394 -1.79 25.95 27.05
N LEU A 395 -2.81 26.08 26.19
CA LEU A 395 -3.55 27.32 25.88
C LEU A 395 -4.03 28.14 27.10
N LYS A 396 -4.35 27.50 28.23
CA LYS A 396 -4.90 28.17 29.42
C LYS A 396 -3.92 29.13 30.14
N ALA A 397 -2.62 29.05 29.85
CA ALA A 397 -1.61 29.88 30.53
C ALA A 397 -1.33 31.22 29.85
N LEU A 398 -1.77 31.43 28.61
CA LEU A 398 -1.54 32.71 27.89
C LEU A 398 -2.57 33.80 28.25
N GLU A 399 -3.77 33.43 28.68
CA GLU A 399 -4.84 34.39 29.01
C GLU A 399 -4.60 35.13 30.34
N SER A 400 -3.68 34.66 31.19
CA SER A 400 -3.40 35.29 32.50
C SER A 400 -2.32 36.37 32.48
N VAL A 401 -1.62 36.59 31.35
CA VAL A 401 -0.47 37.50 31.29
C VAL A 401 -0.88 38.96 31.00
N ASP A 402 -2.10 39.19 30.50
CA ASP A 402 -2.61 40.53 30.16
C ASP A 402 -3.08 41.37 31.38
N SER A 403 -3.12 40.80 32.59
CA SER A 403 -3.73 41.47 33.76
C SER A 403 -2.75 42.05 34.78
N GLU A 404 -1.43 41.96 34.60
CA GLU A 404 -0.47 42.27 35.67
C GLU A 404 0.58 43.33 35.28
N LEU A 405 0.14 44.52 34.84
CA LEU A 405 0.96 45.73 34.87
C LEU A 405 0.08 46.95 35.20
N VAL A 406 0.54 47.79 36.14
CA VAL A 406 -0.07 49.00 36.76
C VAL A 406 -0.92 48.62 38.01
N GLU A 407 -0.67 49.02 39.27
CA GLU A 407 -0.08 50.22 39.88
C GLU A 407 0.41 49.95 41.34
N ILE A 408 1.26 50.83 41.87
CA ILE A 408 1.94 50.75 43.18
C ILE A 408 1.15 51.52 44.28
N SER A 409 0.73 50.81 45.35
CA SER A 409 0.59 51.23 46.78
C SER A 409 -0.50 52.26 47.24
N PRO A 410 -0.82 52.36 48.57
CA PRO A 410 -1.10 51.32 49.58
C PRO A 410 -2.28 51.75 50.54
N PRO A 411 -2.41 51.37 51.84
CA PRO A 411 -3.55 50.57 52.28
C PRO A 411 -4.37 51.16 53.46
N SER A 412 -5.66 50.84 53.53
CA SER A 412 -6.43 50.82 54.79
C SER A 412 -7.79 50.20 54.48
N SER A 413 -8.49 49.47 55.32
CA SER A 413 -8.29 48.84 56.62
C SER A 413 -9.58 48.03 56.82
N ARG A 414 -9.53 46.95 57.63
CA ARG A 414 -10.56 46.55 58.62
C ARG A 414 -12.05 46.69 58.22
N ARG A 415 -12.94 45.75 58.54
CA ARG A 415 -12.97 44.48 59.27
C ARG A 415 -14.47 44.21 59.37
N ASP A 416 -14.79 42.97 59.69
CA ASP A 416 -15.98 42.57 60.45
C ASP A 416 -17.30 42.51 59.65
N SER A 417 -17.80 41.29 59.40
CA SER A 417 -18.48 40.42 60.37
C SER A 417 -19.79 41.08 60.78
N ALA A 418 -20.98 40.60 60.44
CA ALA A 418 -21.57 39.28 60.67
C ALA A 418 -22.94 39.54 61.32
N ILE A 419 -23.79 38.51 61.35
CA ILE A 419 -24.98 38.40 62.21
C ILE A 419 -26.18 39.21 61.68
N GLY A 420 -27.39 38.68 61.56
CA GLY A 420 -28.03 37.43 61.97
C GLY A 420 -29.45 37.51 61.40
N SER A 421 -30.05 36.39 60.99
CA SER A 421 -30.86 35.48 61.81
C SER A 421 -32.35 35.78 61.68
N ASP A 422 -33.08 34.68 61.50
CA ASP A 422 -34.53 34.48 61.65
C ASP A 422 -35.47 35.05 60.58
N ASP A 423 -36.54 34.39 60.16
CA ASP A 423 -37.09 33.03 60.33
C ASP A 423 -38.31 32.99 59.37
N GLY A 424 -38.80 31.80 59.02
CA GLY A 424 -40.22 31.65 58.66
C GLY A 424 -40.58 31.38 57.20
N SER A 425 -40.47 30.10 56.80
CA SER A 425 -41.57 29.29 56.26
C SER A 425 -42.46 29.84 55.12
N ARG A 426 -42.28 29.30 53.91
CA ARG A 426 -43.28 28.52 53.13
C ARG A 426 -42.84 28.32 51.66
N SER A 427 -42.68 27.06 51.27
CA SER A 427 -42.55 26.60 49.87
C SER A 427 -43.93 26.27 49.27
N PRO A 428 -44.03 25.89 47.98
CA PRO A 428 -43.75 26.62 46.75
C PRO A 428 -45.04 26.69 45.86
N PRO A 429 -45.00 27.25 44.63
CA PRO A 429 -44.74 26.35 43.51
C PRO A 429 -43.83 26.94 42.41
N TYR A 430 -43.15 26.01 41.76
CA TYR A 430 -42.22 26.16 40.66
C TYR A 430 -42.78 27.01 39.51
N SER A 431 -42.10 28.11 39.22
CA SER A 431 -42.05 28.75 37.91
C SER A 431 -40.59 29.14 37.68
N ALA A 432 -39.84 28.22 37.08
CA ALA A 432 -38.44 28.41 36.76
C ALA A 432 -38.32 29.36 35.56
N SER A 433 -38.19 30.64 35.87
CA SER A 433 -37.44 31.58 35.06
C SER A 433 -35.96 31.31 35.33
N SER A 434 -35.29 30.59 34.43
CA SER A 434 -33.83 30.57 34.41
C SER A 434 -33.37 31.79 33.63
N VAL A 435 -32.90 32.77 34.40
CA VAL A 435 -32.06 33.86 33.94
C VAL A 435 -30.82 33.24 33.27
N ASP A 436 -30.77 33.37 31.95
CA ASP A 436 -29.55 33.16 31.18
C ASP A 436 -28.46 34.06 31.73
N SER A 437 -27.51 33.43 32.41
CA SER A 437 -26.17 33.95 32.63
C SER A 437 -25.22 32.90 32.08
N ASP A 438 -25.25 32.75 30.75
CA ASP A 438 -24.22 32.01 30.03
C ASP A 438 -23.45 33.02 29.19
N ASP A 439 -22.30 33.39 29.74
CA ASP A 439 -21.26 34.25 29.20
C ASP A 439 -20.61 33.54 27.99
N SER A 440 -21.37 33.41 26.91
CA SER A 440 -20.88 33.07 25.59
C SER A 440 -21.13 34.26 24.67
N LYS A 441 -20.52 35.39 25.04
CA LYS A 441 -20.18 36.41 24.04
C LYS A 441 -19.31 35.73 22.99
N ALA A 442 -19.97 35.36 21.89
CA ALA A 442 -19.32 35.11 20.62
C ALA A 442 -18.32 36.25 20.40
N LEU A 443 -17.03 35.95 20.59
CA LEU A 443 -15.96 36.84 20.18
C LEU A 443 -16.25 37.17 18.72
N CYS A 444 -16.55 38.45 18.46
CA CYS A 444 -16.69 38.97 17.11
C CYS A 444 -15.54 38.43 16.26
N PRO A 445 -15.75 38.02 15.00
CA PRO A 445 -14.68 37.54 14.15
C PRO A 445 -13.62 38.63 14.07
N ILE A 446 -12.54 38.44 14.83
CA ILE A 446 -11.41 39.35 14.92
C ILE A 446 -10.91 39.54 13.49
N ALA A 447 -10.87 40.78 13.03
CA ALA A 447 -10.51 41.01 11.66
C ALA A 447 -9.09 40.47 11.41
N PRO A 448 -8.78 39.90 10.24
CA PRO A 448 -7.49 39.26 9.95
C PRO A 448 -6.24 40.09 10.30
N HIS A 449 -6.37 41.41 10.30
CA HIS A 449 -5.34 42.39 10.62
C HIS A 449 -5.13 42.60 12.14
N ASP A 450 -6.12 42.27 12.96
CA ASP A 450 -6.10 42.49 14.41
C ASP A 450 -5.30 41.41 15.16
N VAL A 451 -5.10 40.23 14.55
CA VAL A 451 -4.27 39.16 15.14
C VAL A 451 -2.79 39.56 15.06
N ALA A 452 -2.12 39.76 16.18
CA ALA A 452 -0.70 40.12 16.14
C ALA A 452 0.17 39.05 15.47
N LEU A 453 1.21 39.49 14.74
CA LEU A 453 2.27 38.65 14.19
C LEU A 453 3.42 38.61 15.19
N LEU A 454 3.65 37.45 15.82
CA LEU A 454 4.76 37.23 16.73
C LEU A 454 6.04 36.91 15.93
N LEU A 455 7.08 37.70 16.12
CA LEU A 455 8.39 37.51 15.48
C LEU A 455 9.50 37.55 16.52
N GLU A 456 10.53 36.74 16.32
CA GLU A 456 11.77 36.87 17.08
C GLU A 456 12.46 38.20 16.74
N SER A 457 13.01 38.86 17.77
CA SER A 457 13.89 40.01 17.58
C SER A 457 15.11 39.61 16.75
N LEU A 458 15.43 40.42 15.74
CA LEU A 458 16.75 40.31 15.10
C LEU A 458 17.84 40.68 16.11
N PRO A 459 19.04 40.06 16.02
CA PRO A 459 20.14 40.37 16.93
C PRO A 459 20.66 41.82 16.79
N ARG A 460 20.38 42.46 15.65
CA ARG A 460 20.69 43.86 15.35
C ARG A 460 19.77 44.37 14.23
N ASP A 461 19.65 45.69 14.13
CA ASP A 461 18.80 46.31 13.10
C ASP A 461 19.42 46.18 11.70
N PRO A 462 18.62 45.84 10.68
CA PRO A 462 19.03 45.96 9.30
C PRO A 462 19.31 47.42 8.91
N PRO A 463 20.15 47.67 7.88
CA PRO A 463 20.37 49.02 7.34
C PRO A 463 19.06 49.73 6.99
N ASP A 464 19.00 51.05 7.23
CA ASP A 464 17.77 51.86 7.05
C ASP A 464 17.17 51.77 5.64
N ASN A 465 18.02 51.58 4.61
CA ASN A 465 17.59 51.43 3.22
C ASN A 465 17.03 50.03 2.89
N MET A 466 17.03 49.10 3.85
CA MET A 466 16.55 47.72 3.66
C MET A 466 15.37 47.35 4.59
N LYS A 467 14.58 48.35 4.99
CA LYS A 467 13.29 48.12 5.66
C LYS A 467 12.43 47.17 4.82
N HIS A 468 11.71 46.27 5.50
CA HIS A 468 10.80 45.34 4.84
C HIS A 468 9.70 46.12 4.15
N ILE A 469 9.66 46.01 2.82
CA ILE A 469 8.57 46.48 1.97
C ILE A 469 7.86 45.21 1.48
N PRO A 470 6.56 45.03 1.80
CA PRO A 470 5.81 43.89 1.32
C PRO A 470 5.80 43.87 -0.21
N ARG A 471 6.08 42.70 -0.78
CA ARG A 471 6.06 42.48 -2.23
C ARG A 471 5.11 41.33 -2.54
N PRO A 472 4.49 41.31 -3.72
CA PRO A 472 3.73 40.15 -4.15
C PRO A 472 4.62 38.90 -4.18
N PRO A 473 4.01 37.70 -4.11
CA PRO A 473 4.75 36.45 -4.17
C PRO A 473 5.52 36.34 -5.49
N PRO A 474 6.66 35.63 -5.48
CA PRO A 474 7.40 35.36 -6.70
C PRO A 474 6.48 34.78 -7.77
N SER A 475 6.61 35.26 -9.01
CA SER A 475 5.77 34.81 -10.14
C SER A 475 5.91 33.31 -10.42
N ASN A 476 7.03 32.71 -10.03
CA ASN A 476 7.31 31.27 -10.14
C ASN A 476 6.84 30.44 -8.92
N MET A 477 6.17 31.03 -7.94
CA MET A 477 5.65 30.30 -6.78
C MET A 477 4.51 29.37 -7.21
N SER A 478 4.73 28.05 -7.07
CA SER A 478 3.74 27.04 -7.45
C SER A 478 2.46 27.17 -6.63
N ILE A 479 1.33 26.73 -7.20
CA ILE A 479 0.03 26.74 -6.50
C ILE A 479 0.07 25.88 -5.22
N ASP A 480 0.82 24.77 -5.23
CA ASP A 480 1.09 23.95 -4.05
C ASP A 480 1.83 24.73 -2.96
N ALA A 481 2.87 25.49 -3.33
CA ALA A 481 3.59 26.32 -2.37
C ALA A 481 2.68 27.41 -1.78
N LYS A 482 1.78 27.99 -2.58
CA LYS A 482 0.76 28.94 -2.10
C LYS A 482 -0.19 28.28 -1.11
N LEU A 483 -0.73 27.11 -1.44
CA LEU A 483 -1.63 26.37 -0.54
C LEU A 483 -0.93 25.97 0.77
N ILE A 484 0.31 25.49 0.71
CA ILE A 484 1.12 25.17 1.90
C ILE A 484 1.35 26.43 2.74
N CYS A 485 1.60 27.58 2.11
CA CYS A 485 1.71 28.85 2.82
C CYS A 485 0.42 29.17 3.58
N ILE A 486 -0.76 29.09 2.94
CA ILE A 486 -2.05 29.30 3.62
C ILE A 486 -2.21 28.33 4.79
N ALA A 487 -1.95 27.06 4.54
CA ALA A 487 -2.06 26.01 5.54
C ALA A 487 -1.19 26.28 6.79
N ARG A 488 0.06 26.69 6.61
CA ARG A 488 0.98 26.98 7.72
C ARG A 488 0.51 28.11 8.64
N TRP A 489 -0.38 28.98 8.17
CA TRP A 489 -0.96 30.08 8.94
C TRP A 489 -2.37 29.82 9.43
N THR A 490 -3.00 28.73 8.98
CA THR A 490 -4.38 28.41 9.33
C THR A 490 -4.41 27.44 10.51
N SER A 491 -5.37 27.66 11.41
CA SER A 491 -5.80 26.72 12.44
C SER A 491 -7.33 26.69 12.45
N PHE A 492 -7.91 25.71 13.15
CA PHE A 492 -9.37 25.53 13.23
C PHE A 492 -9.82 25.50 14.68
N THR A 493 -10.99 26.07 14.94
CA THR A 493 -11.68 25.90 16.22
C THR A 493 -12.23 24.47 16.33
N SER A 494 -12.76 24.10 17.50
CA SER A 494 -13.47 22.81 17.68
C SER A 494 -14.71 22.68 16.80
N GLN A 495 -15.26 23.80 16.31
CA GLN A 495 -16.41 23.84 15.40
C GLN A 495 -16.00 23.87 13.92
N GLY A 496 -14.70 23.83 13.62
CA GLY A 496 -14.18 23.87 12.26
C GLY A 496 -14.13 25.26 11.63
N GLU A 497 -14.26 26.33 12.41
CA GLU A 497 -14.06 27.68 11.89
C GLU A 497 -12.56 27.97 11.74
N PRO A 498 -12.09 28.36 10.53
CA PRO A 498 -10.69 28.67 10.31
C PRO A 498 -10.33 30.02 10.93
N TYR A 499 -9.14 30.10 11.53
CA TYR A 499 -8.56 31.34 12.03
C TYR A 499 -7.06 31.42 11.73
N ILE A 500 -6.54 32.66 11.75
CA ILE A 500 -5.14 32.94 11.46
C ILE A 500 -4.30 32.84 12.72
N ARG A 501 -3.16 32.16 12.62
CA ARG A 501 -2.22 32.01 13.75
C ARG A 501 -1.39 33.27 13.94
N GLN A 502 -0.97 33.47 15.19
CA GLN A 502 0.00 34.51 15.55
C GLN A 502 1.42 34.20 15.07
N SER A 503 1.76 32.92 14.89
CA SER A 503 3.05 32.44 14.38
C SER A 503 2.88 31.35 13.32
N THR A 504 3.82 31.26 12.39
CA THR A 504 3.82 30.25 11.32
C THR A 504 4.16 28.86 11.87
N ARG A 505 3.52 27.82 11.35
CA ARG A 505 3.94 26.43 11.60
C ARG A 505 5.28 26.13 10.92
N GLU A 506 5.97 25.10 11.38
CA GLU A 506 7.19 24.61 10.74
C GLU A 506 6.98 24.22 9.27
N LYS A 507 8.06 24.12 8.49
CA LYS A 507 7.98 23.77 7.07
C LYS A 507 7.61 22.31 6.81
N THR A 508 7.90 21.43 7.78
CA THR A 508 7.57 19.99 7.78
C THR A 508 6.11 19.71 8.15
N PHE A 509 5.34 20.75 8.46
CA PHE A 509 3.95 20.60 8.83
C PHE A 509 3.09 20.08 7.68
N GLU A 510 2.38 18.98 7.93
CA GLU A 510 1.34 18.46 7.05
C GLU A 510 -0.03 18.93 7.54
N MET A 511 -0.72 19.70 6.70
CA MET A 511 -2.11 20.07 6.95
C MET A 511 -3.05 18.94 6.56
N ALA A 512 -4.00 18.66 7.44
CA ALA A 512 -5.16 17.82 7.21
C ALA A 512 -6.41 18.70 7.19
N TRP A 513 -6.71 19.31 6.02
CA TRP A 513 -7.96 20.03 5.78
C TRP A 513 -9.17 19.14 6.03
N ALA A 514 -9.08 17.85 5.69
CA ALA A 514 -10.14 16.87 5.93
C ALA A 514 -10.50 16.69 7.42
N ASP A 515 -9.55 16.92 8.32
CA ASP A 515 -9.78 16.80 9.77
C ASP A 515 -10.23 18.14 10.41
N SER A 516 -10.43 19.18 9.61
CA SER A 516 -10.80 20.51 10.12
C SER A 516 -12.23 20.59 10.66
N GLY A 517 -13.14 19.74 10.18
CA GLY A 517 -14.59 19.89 10.43
C GLY A 517 -15.25 21.06 9.70
N ALA A 518 -14.50 21.82 8.90
CA ALA A 518 -14.99 22.98 8.16
C ALA A 518 -15.78 22.55 6.90
N GLU A 519 -16.84 23.28 6.58
CA GLU A 519 -17.55 23.10 5.32
C GLU A 519 -16.76 23.65 4.12
N ASP A 520 -16.93 23.07 2.92
CA ASP A 520 -16.29 23.50 1.67
C ASP A 520 -16.40 25.01 1.43
N LYS A 521 -17.60 25.58 1.63
CA LYS A 521 -17.85 27.01 1.41
C LYS A 521 -17.05 27.90 2.36
N VAL A 522 -16.84 27.44 3.60
CA VAL A 522 -16.07 28.16 4.61
C VAL A 522 -14.59 28.13 4.25
N LEU A 523 -14.06 26.97 3.83
CA LEU A 523 -12.67 26.83 3.40
C LEU A 523 -12.37 27.63 2.12
N VAL A 524 -13.27 27.59 1.13
CA VAL A 524 -13.15 28.37 -0.11
C VAL A 524 -13.17 29.87 0.19
N ARG A 525 -14.11 30.33 1.02
CA ARG A 525 -14.16 31.73 1.47
C ARG A 525 -12.85 32.12 2.17
N TRP A 526 -12.41 31.32 3.12
CA TRP A 526 -11.16 31.54 3.86
C TRP A 526 -9.96 31.67 2.93
N VAL A 527 -9.75 30.72 2.01
CA VAL A 527 -8.61 30.75 1.08
C VAL A 527 -8.65 31.98 0.18
N ARG A 528 -9.83 32.37 -0.31
CA ARG A 528 -10.02 33.55 -1.16
C ARG A 528 -9.68 34.85 -0.43
N GLU A 529 -10.21 35.01 0.79
CA GLU A 529 -10.08 36.26 1.56
C GLU A 529 -8.71 36.37 2.24
N MET A 530 -8.12 35.26 2.66
CA MET A 530 -6.94 35.25 3.52
C MET A 530 -5.62 35.08 2.79
N TRP A 531 -5.62 34.78 1.49
CA TRP A 531 -4.37 34.60 0.74
C TRP A 531 -3.41 35.78 0.88
N TRP A 532 -3.90 37.00 0.61
CA TRP A 532 -3.08 38.20 0.65
C TRP A 532 -2.66 38.60 2.08
N PRO A 533 -3.55 38.64 3.08
CA PRO A 533 -3.16 38.84 4.49
C PRO A 533 -2.12 37.83 4.99
N ILE A 534 -2.27 36.55 4.63
CA ILE A 534 -1.30 35.50 5.00
C ILE A 534 0.03 35.72 4.29
N TRP A 535 0.03 36.07 3.01
CA TRP A 535 1.26 36.33 2.28
C TRP A 535 2.03 37.52 2.87
N MET A 536 1.34 38.58 3.28
CA MET A 536 1.96 39.73 3.97
C MET A 536 2.74 39.27 5.21
N ARG A 537 2.12 38.44 6.06
CA ARG A 537 2.77 37.85 7.24
C ARG A 537 3.95 36.97 6.85
N GLN A 538 3.76 36.08 5.88
CA GLN A 538 4.82 35.16 5.44
C GLN A 538 6.01 35.92 4.85
N SER A 539 5.77 37.00 4.11
CA SER A 539 6.82 37.84 3.54
C SER A 539 7.67 38.48 4.65
N ARG A 540 7.04 38.90 5.76
CA ARG A 540 7.73 39.46 6.93
C ARG A 540 8.56 38.39 7.64
N VAL A 541 7.99 37.20 7.87
CA VAL A 541 8.71 36.06 8.45
C VAL A 541 9.92 35.68 7.59
N ASN A 542 9.75 35.65 6.26
CA ASN A 542 10.84 35.37 5.33
C ASN A 542 11.94 36.44 5.40
N TRP A 543 11.56 37.71 5.50
CA TRP A 543 12.52 38.81 5.64
C TRP A 543 13.31 38.73 6.95
N VAL A 544 12.65 38.47 8.08
CA VAL A 544 13.34 38.26 9.38
C VAL A 544 14.27 37.05 9.30
N GLY A 545 13.80 35.91 8.79
CA GLY A 545 14.61 34.70 8.66
C GLY A 545 15.83 34.86 7.74
N MET A 546 15.69 35.63 6.66
CA MET A 546 16.80 35.98 5.78
C MET A 546 17.85 36.83 6.51
N TRP A 547 17.44 37.85 7.25
CA TRP A 547 18.36 38.71 7.99
C TRP A 547 19.05 37.98 9.14
N LYS A 548 18.32 37.11 9.86
CA LYS A 548 18.91 36.26 10.90
C LYS A 548 20.07 35.44 10.34
N LYS A 549 19.85 34.74 9.22
CA LYS A 549 20.90 33.98 8.52
C LYS A 549 22.05 34.85 8.01
N ARG A 550 21.76 36.07 7.56
CA ARG A 550 22.78 37.00 7.08
C ARG A 550 23.68 37.46 8.24
N PHE A 551 23.09 37.81 9.37
CA PHE A 551 23.84 38.20 10.57
C PHE A 551 24.67 37.04 11.13
N GLU A 552 24.10 35.83 11.20
CA GLU A 552 24.84 34.62 11.57
C GLU A 552 26.08 34.41 10.68
N LYS A 553 25.94 34.60 9.36
CA LYS A 553 27.06 34.49 8.42
C LYS A 553 28.10 35.59 8.59
N GLU A 554 27.66 36.82 8.85
CA GLU A 554 28.57 37.95 9.12
C GLU A 554 29.34 37.74 10.42
N ASP A 555 28.69 37.25 11.47
CA ASP A 555 29.29 36.99 12.78
C ASP A 555 30.29 35.83 12.68
N ALA A 556 29.94 34.76 11.97
CA ALA A 556 30.86 33.68 11.65
C ALA A 556 32.08 34.18 10.85
N ARG A 557 31.90 35.12 9.91
CA ARG A 557 33.02 35.72 9.16
C ARG A 557 33.91 36.57 10.06
N ARG A 558 33.33 37.38 10.96
CA ARG A 558 34.08 38.20 11.92
C ARG A 558 34.89 37.32 12.87
N ALA A 559 34.27 36.29 13.44
CA ALA A 559 34.94 35.33 14.31
C ALA A 559 36.12 34.64 13.62
N LYS A 560 35.96 34.29 12.33
CA LYS A 560 37.05 33.73 11.53
C LYS A 560 38.23 34.71 11.34
N VAL A 561 37.95 35.97 10.99
CA VAL A 561 39.00 37.00 10.84
C VAL A 561 39.71 37.26 12.17
N GLU A 562 38.97 37.29 13.27
CA GLU A 562 39.57 37.47 14.60
C GLU A 562 40.46 36.29 15.00
N LEU A 563 40.05 35.06 14.67
CA LEU A 563 40.88 33.87 14.86
C LEU A 563 42.17 33.93 14.03
N GLU A 564 42.06 34.27 12.73
CA GLU A 564 43.22 34.43 11.85
C GLU A 564 44.17 35.54 12.34
N ALA A 565 43.64 36.64 12.88
CA ALA A 565 44.44 37.72 13.47
C ALA A 565 45.16 37.28 14.75
N ARG A 566 44.50 36.50 15.61
CA ARG A 566 45.11 35.90 16.80
C ARG A 566 46.22 34.92 16.43
N GLU A 567 45.99 34.06 15.43
CA GLU A 567 47.00 33.14 14.91
C GLU A 567 48.20 33.88 14.30
N ALA A 568 47.96 34.93 13.52
CA ALA A 568 49.03 35.77 12.96
C ALA A 568 49.86 36.47 14.05
N THR A 569 49.20 36.95 15.11
CA THR A 569 49.88 37.57 16.26
C THR A 569 50.75 36.54 16.99
N ASN A 570 50.24 35.34 17.21
CA ASN A 570 51.02 34.24 17.81
C ASN A 570 52.22 33.84 16.94
N MET A 571 52.05 33.71 15.63
CA MET A 571 53.17 33.42 14.71
C MET A 571 54.23 34.52 14.72
N GLN A 572 53.83 35.78 14.81
CA GLN A 572 54.77 36.90 14.90
C GLN A 572 55.53 36.87 16.23
N MET A 573 54.85 36.62 17.35
CA MET A 573 55.51 36.43 18.65
C MET A 573 56.52 35.28 18.63
N GLU A 574 56.17 34.12 18.03
CA GLU A 574 57.11 33.00 17.88
C GLU A 574 58.32 33.36 17.02
N LYS A 575 58.12 34.14 15.95
CA LYS A 575 59.20 34.63 15.09
C LYS A 575 60.13 35.58 15.84
N ASP A 576 59.56 36.49 16.64
CA ASP A 576 60.31 37.44 17.45
C ASP A 576 61.10 36.72 18.56
N GLU A 577 60.51 35.69 19.19
CA GLU A 577 61.21 34.83 20.16
C GLU A 577 62.37 34.07 19.52
N ARG A 578 62.18 33.51 18.32
CA ARG A 578 63.27 32.86 17.56
C ARG A 578 64.37 33.86 17.20
N HIS A 579 64.01 35.06 16.76
CA HIS A 579 64.97 36.11 16.44
C HIS A 579 65.77 36.54 17.67
N ALA A 580 65.11 36.71 18.82
CA ALA A 580 65.78 37.01 20.09
C ALA A 580 66.79 35.92 20.47
N LYS A 581 66.43 34.63 20.36
CA LYS A 581 67.36 33.50 20.60
C LYS A 581 68.53 33.48 19.64
N VAL A 582 68.34 33.86 18.37
CA VAL A 582 69.43 33.97 17.39
C VAL A 582 70.38 35.12 17.76
N MET A 583 69.83 36.28 18.12
CA MET A 583 70.62 37.44 18.55
C MET A 583 71.45 37.15 19.81
N GLU A 584 70.85 36.48 20.79
CA GLU A 584 71.55 36.02 22.00
C GLU A 584 72.73 35.09 21.65
N ARG A 585 72.52 34.12 20.74
CA ARG A 585 73.60 33.25 20.26
C ARG A 585 74.70 34.02 19.53
N LEU A 586 74.35 34.97 18.67
CA LEU A 586 75.32 35.81 17.95
C LEU A 586 76.15 36.66 18.93
N GLN A 587 75.52 37.16 20.00
CA GLN A 587 76.20 37.92 21.02
C GLN A 587 77.23 37.07 21.78
N LEU A 588 76.86 35.83 22.16
CA LEU A 588 77.78 34.87 22.76
C LEU A 588 78.96 34.53 21.83
N VAL A 589 78.72 34.37 20.51
CA VAL A 589 79.79 34.14 19.53
C VAL A 589 80.72 35.35 19.41
N ASN A 590 80.18 36.57 19.39
CA ASN A 590 80.98 37.79 19.35
C ASN A 590 81.84 37.97 20.60
N GLU A 591 81.31 37.64 21.79
CA GLU A 591 82.09 37.66 23.03
C GLU A 591 83.22 36.62 23.01
N SER A 592 82.96 35.42 22.50
CA SER A 592 83.98 34.38 22.31
C SER A 592 85.09 34.81 21.33
N LEU A 593 84.73 35.44 20.21
CA LEU A 593 85.69 35.98 19.23
C LEU A 593 86.53 37.13 19.79
N LYS A 594 85.94 38.02 20.60
CA LYS A 594 86.70 39.07 21.32
C LYS A 594 87.72 38.45 22.28
N GLY A 595 87.39 37.34 22.93
CA GLY A 595 88.32 36.59 23.76
C GLY A 595 89.51 36.01 22.98
N HIS A 596 89.30 35.63 21.71
CA HIS A 596 90.35 35.05 20.85
C HIS A 596 91.25 36.11 20.17
N LEU A 597 90.80 37.37 20.07
CA LEU A 597 91.60 38.49 19.53
C LEU A 597 92.49 39.18 20.59
N CYS A 598 92.36 38.80 21.86
CA CYS A 598 93.18 39.28 22.98
C CYS A 598 94.31 38.30 23.39
N VAL A 599 94.53 37.25 22.59
CA VAL A 599 95.65 36.31 22.67
C VAL A 599 96.55 36.57 21.47
#